data_AF-A0A8H8UB23-F1
#
_entry.id   AF-A0A8H8UB23-F1
#
_cell.length_a   1.000
_cell.length_b   1.000
_cell.length_c   1.000
_cell.angle_alpha   90.00
_cell.angle_beta   90.00
_cell.angle_gamma   90.00
#
_symmetry.space_group_name_H-M   'P 1'
#
loop_
_entity.id
_entity.type
_entity.pdbx_description
1 polymer ?
#
loop_
_entity_poly.entity_id
_entity_poly.type
_entity_poly.pdbx_seq_one_letter_code
_entity_poly.pdbx_strand_id
1 'polypeptide(L)'
;MFSANLPPRPKCKKSWRQAQPQQKLNTKLQALSYLLSLLGFFSFSSCSSSSSNIPHSSPSRAPQNVDLRTRRSAPTLPALPPLPNSQRLQNPRPKSPAVRSPKKQYLILYNFISALSWLVVLGRVVLLVPMLGFGRVYPGVGYYAKWTQTVALLEVVHAATGIVRAPISTTAMQVASRILLVWGIVNPFPELAKSAGYSSMLLAWSVTEVIRYSFFTFNLSGYSPAFISWLRYNMFFVLYPLGISSECWLIYKAIAPARELRQEYAWVLQAILMVYVPGSYILFTHMMTQRRKVMRGKQAQKTL
;
A
#
# COMPACT_ATOMS: atom_id res chain seq x y z
N MET A 1 -10.22 41.47 -47.14
CA MET A 1 -9.49 40.84 -46.01
C MET A 1 -10.35 39.73 -45.45
N PHE A 2 -9.81 38.51 -45.43
CA PHE A 2 -10.49 37.24 -45.19
C PHE A 2 -11.15 37.15 -43.81
N SER A 3 -12.44 36.80 -43.79
CA SER A 3 -13.17 36.37 -42.59
C SER A 3 -13.22 34.84 -42.59
N ALA A 4 -12.47 34.21 -41.69
CA ALA A 4 -12.42 32.75 -41.56
C ALA A 4 -13.18 32.31 -40.29
N ASN A 5 -14.29 31.60 -40.51
CA ASN A 5 -15.08 30.91 -39.49
C ASN A 5 -14.24 29.86 -38.75
N LEU A 6 -14.18 29.96 -37.42
CA LEU A 6 -13.64 28.89 -36.56
C LEU A 6 -14.78 27.95 -36.12
N PRO A 7 -14.61 26.61 -36.23
CA PRO A 7 -15.62 25.65 -35.78
C PRO A 7 -15.65 25.50 -34.25
N PRO A 8 -16.78 25.07 -33.65
CA PRO A 8 -16.92 24.98 -32.20
C PRO A 8 -16.14 23.78 -31.61
N ARG A 9 -15.56 23.98 -30.42
CA ARG A 9 -14.80 22.96 -29.69
C ARG A 9 -15.71 21.80 -29.24
N PRO A 10 -15.27 20.53 -29.37
CA PRO A 10 -16.05 19.39 -28.88
C PRO A 10 -16.01 19.32 -27.35
N LYS A 11 -17.19 19.25 -26.71
CA LYS A 11 -17.36 18.92 -25.31
C LYS A 11 -17.18 17.41 -25.12
N CYS A 12 -15.97 16.96 -24.76
CA CYS A 12 -15.74 15.57 -24.34
C CYS A 12 -15.77 15.46 -22.81
N LYS A 13 -16.96 15.22 -22.24
CA LYS A 13 -17.13 14.75 -20.86
C LYS A 13 -18.15 13.61 -20.84
N LYS A 14 -17.74 12.52 -20.18
CA LYS A 14 -18.49 11.31 -19.78
C LYS A 14 -18.36 10.10 -20.73
N SER A 15 -17.36 9.27 -20.45
CA SER A 15 -17.40 7.83 -20.80
C SER A 15 -16.51 6.95 -19.87
N TRP A 16 -15.55 7.51 -19.13
CA TRP A 16 -14.61 6.71 -18.31
C TRP A 16 -15.11 6.15 -16.96
N ARG A 17 -16.41 6.16 -16.65
CA ARG A 17 -16.91 5.78 -15.29
C ARG A 17 -17.48 4.37 -15.14
N GLN A 18 -17.59 3.57 -16.19
CA GLN A 18 -18.30 2.28 -16.10
C GLN A 18 -17.42 1.01 -16.18
N ALA A 19 -16.12 1.10 -16.48
CA ALA A 19 -15.23 -0.08 -16.55
C ALA A 19 -14.50 -0.46 -15.23
N GLN A 20 -14.66 0.32 -14.16
CA GLN A 20 -13.90 0.16 -12.91
C GLN A 20 -14.27 -1.04 -12.00
N PRO A 21 -15.53 -1.52 -11.93
CA PRO A 21 -15.89 -2.58 -10.97
C PRO A 21 -15.26 -3.93 -11.31
N GLN A 22 -15.37 -4.36 -12.57
CA GLN A 22 -14.87 -5.66 -13.05
C GLN A 22 -13.34 -5.76 -12.89
N GLN A 23 -12.62 -4.71 -13.28
CA GLN A 23 -11.16 -4.71 -13.20
C GLN A 23 -10.66 -4.72 -11.73
N LYS A 24 -11.36 -4.04 -10.81
CA LYS A 24 -11.05 -4.10 -9.38
C LYS A 24 -11.32 -5.48 -8.78
N LEU A 25 -12.38 -6.17 -9.22
CA LEU A 25 -12.69 -7.52 -8.77
C LEU A 25 -11.63 -8.52 -9.28
N ASN A 26 -11.24 -8.44 -10.55
CA ASN A 26 -10.19 -9.28 -11.12
C ASN A 26 -8.84 -9.05 -10.43
N THR A 27 -8.47 -7.80 -10.11
CA THR A 27 -7.24 -7.50 -9.36
C THR A 27 -7.27 -8.09 -7.94
N LYS A 28 -8.44 -8.07 -7.27
CA LYS A 28 -8.62 -8.68 -5.95
C LYS A 28 -8.47 -10.20 -5.99
N LEU A 29 -9.12 -10.85 -6.96
CA LEU A 29 -9.06 -12.29 -7.16
C LEU A 29 -7.64 -12.74 -7.54
N GLN A 30 -6.93 -11.96 -8.35
CA GLN A 30 -5.56 -12.25 -8.74
C GLN A 30 -4.58 -12.11 -7.57
N ALA A 31 -4.74 -11.09 -6.72
CA ALA A 31 -3.93 -10.95 -5.50
C ALA A 31 -4.22 -12.06 -4.47
N LEU A 32 -5.48 -12.46 -4.31
CA LEU A 32 -5.88 -13.62 -3.51
C LEU A 32 -5.31 -14.92 -4.09
N SER A 33 -5.36 -15.08 -5.40
CA SER A 33 -4.74 -16.21 -6.11
C SER A 33 -3.23 -16.24 -5.91
N TYR A 34 -2.50 -15.12 -6.02
CA TYR A 34 -1.06 -15.07 -5.71
C TYR A 34 -0.76 -15.41 -4.25
N LEU A 35 -1.60 -14.96 -3.31
CA LEU A 35 -1.49 -15.31 -1.89
C LEU A 35 -1.71 -16.80 -1.65
N LEU A 36 -2.74 -17.37 -2.29
CA LEU A 36 -3.07 -18.79 -2.22
C LEU A 36 -2.04 -19.64 -2.95
N SER A 37 -1.46 -19.17 -4.05
CA SER A 37 -0.36 -19.83 -4.75
C SER A 37 0.92 -19.81 -3.89
N LEU A 38 1.24 -18.71 -3.23
CA LEU A 38 2.39 -18.63 -2.30
C LEU A 38 2.21 -19.51 -1.06
N LEU A 39 0.98 -19.71 -0.59
CA LEU A 39 0.64 -20.67 0.46
C LEU A 39 0.53 -22.12 -0.08
N GLY A 40 0.31 -22.29 -1.39
CA GLY A 40 0.03 -23.55 -2.07
C GLY A 40 1.18 -24.11 -2.92
N PHE A 41 2.35 -23.47 -2.99
CA PHE A 41 3.55 -24.01 -3.65
C PHE A 41 4.10 -25.30 -3.01
N PHE A 42 3.44 -25.81 -1.94
CA PHE A 42 3.63 -27.15 -1.36
C PHE A 42 2.60 -28.20 -1.80
N SER A 43 1.77 -27.97 -2.82
CA SER A 43 0.97 -29.05 -3.41
C SER A 43 0.78 -28.89 -4.91
N PHE A 44 1.39 -29.81 -5.65
CA PHE A 44 1.19 -30.05 -7.07
C PHE A 44 -0.18 -30.72 -7.30
N SER A 45 -1.02 -30.14 -8.17
CA SER A 45 -1.52 -30.79 -9.40
C SER A 45 -2.73 -30.06 -10.01
N SER A 46 -2.68 -30.00 -11.33
CA SER A 46 -3.47 -29.26 -12.31
C SER A 46 -4.96 -29.63 -12.44
N CYS A 47 -5.80 -28.72 -12.94
CA CYS A 47 -6.33 -28.80 -14.31
C CYS A 47 -7.14 -27.54 -14.74
N SER A 48 -6.93 -27.18 -16.02
CA SER A 48 -7.66 -26.27 -16.95
C SER A 48 -9.20 -26.31 -16.87
N SER A 49 -10.02 -25.47 -17.48
CA SER A 49 -9.95 -24.26 -18.33
C SER A 49 -11.40 -23.81 -18.56
N SER A 50 -11.60 -22.58 -19.03
CA SER A 50 -12.40 -22.23 -20.23
C SER A 50 -13.29 -20.99 -20.09
N SER A 51 -13.35 -20.28 -21.21
CA SER A 51 -13.78 -18.90 -21.42
C SER A 51 -15.11 -18.85 -22.20
N SER A 52 -15.54 -17.63 -22.52
CA SER A 52 -16.60 -17.25 -23.50
C SER A 52 -18.04 -17.19 -22.92
N ASN A 53 -18.96 -16.30 -23.29
CA ASN A 53 -19.10 -15.34 -24.39
C ASN A 53 -20.14 -14.23 -24.01
N ILE A 54 -20.07 -13.09 -24.69
CA ILE A 54 -21.07 -12.00 -24.71
C ILE A 54 -22.03 -12.23 -25.90
N PRO A 55 -23.29 -11.74 -25.87
CA PRO A 55 -23.73 -10.96 -27.03
C PRO A 55 -24.55 -9.68 -26.71
N HIS A 56 -24.47 -8.77 -27.69
CA HIS A 56 -25.18 -7.51 -27.87
C HIS A 56 -26.65 -7.69 -28.28
N SER A 57 -27.50 -6.71 -27.95
CA SER A 57 -28.58 -6.22 -28.84
C SER A 57 -29.18 -4.87 -28.38
N SER A 58 -29.28 -3.93 -29.31
CA SER A 58 -30.26 -2.82 -29.40
C SER A 58 -30.98 -3.00 -30.75
N PRO A 59 -31.96 -2.18 -31.22
CA PRO A 59 -32.57 -0.95 -30.69
C PRO A 59 -34.14 -0.93 -30.82
N SER A 60 -34.83 0.16 -30.46
CA SER A 60 -35.80 0.85 -31.36
C SER A 60 -36.63 1.98 -30.68
N ARG A 61 -36.80 3.07 -31.45
CA ARG A 61 -37.93 4.03 -31.58
C ARG A 61 -38.35 5.00 -30.46
N ALA A 62 -38.27 6.28 -30.84
CA ALA A 62 -39.16 7.38 -30.43
C ALA A 62 -40.51 7.34 -31.21
N PRO A 63 -41.52 8.17 -30.86
CA PRO A 63 -41.60 9.49 -31.51
C PRO A 63 -42.13 10.67 -30.65
N GLN A 64 -42.07 11.81 -31.34
CA GLN A 64 -42.39 13.23 -31.14
C GLN A 64 -43.73 13.65 -30.49
N ASN A 65 -43.72 14.89 -29.96
CA ASN A 65 -44.71 16.00 -30.04
C ASN A 65 -44.73 16.78 -28.70
N VAL A 66 -44.96 18.09 -28.56
CA VAL A 66 -45.30 19.23 -29.44
C VAL A 66 -44.91 20.51 -28.68
N ASP A 67 -44.60 21.55 -29.44
CA ASP A 67 -44.20 22.90 -29.01
C ASP A 67 -45.43 23.82 -28.83
N LEU A 68 -45.51 24.61 -27.76
CA LEU A 68 -46.44 25.76 -27.64
C LEU A 68 -45.85 26.89 -26.75
N ARG A 69 -45.12 27.78 -27.42
CA ARG A 69 -45.11 29.26 -27.34
C ARG A 69 -46.04 29.92 -26.29
N THR A 70 -45.51 30.85 -25.48
CA THR A 70 -45.65 32.33 -25.65
C THR A 70 -45.47 33.11 -24.33
N ARG A 71 -44.70 34.21 -24.43
CA ARG A 71 -44.36 35.26 -23.43
C ARG A 71 -45.53 35.84 -22.63
N ARG A 72 -45.23 36.33 -21.42
CA ARG A 72 -45.61 37.69 -20.93
C ARG A 72 -44.60 38.20 -19.89
N SER A 73 -44.16 39.44 -20.09
CA SER A 73 -43.21 40.25 -19.32
C SER A 73 -43.92 41.03 -18.20
N ALA A 74 -43.31 41.10 -17.02
CA ALA A 74 -43.78 41.88 -15.86
C ALA A 74 -42.87 43.11 -15.60
N PRO A 75 -43.39 44.22 -15.01
CA PRO A 75 -42.68 45.49 -14.89
C PRO A 75 -41.65 45.50 -13.75
N THR A 76 -40.51 46.15 -13.98
CA THR A 76 -39.41 46.32 -13.03
C THR A 76 -39.64 47.54 -12.14
N LEU A 77 -39.76 47.34 -10.82
CA LEU A 77 -39.66 48.40 -9.80
C LEU A 77 -38.18 48.66 -9.44
N PRO A 78 -37.78 49.89 -9.10
CA PRO A 78 -36.40 50.22 -8.75
C PRO A 78 -36.01 49.64 -7.37
N ALA A 79 -34.82 49.04 -7.31
CA ALA A 79 -34.30 48.37 -6.11
C ALA A 79 -33.77 49.37 -5.08
N LEU A 80 -34.25 49.26 -3.83
CA LEU A 80 -33.65 49.89 -2.65
C LEU A 80 -32.27 49.28 -2.35
N PRO A 81 -31.27 50.07 -1.91
CA PRO A 81 -29.97 49.54 -1.51
C PRO A 81 -30.10 48.69 -0.22
N PRO A 82 -29.39 47.56 -0.11
CA PRO A 82 -29.47 46.69 1.07
C PRO A 82 -28.78 47.31 2.29
N LEU A 83 -29.43 47.22 3.45
CA LEU A 83 -28.88 47.62 4.75
C LEU A 83 -27.63 46.79 5.11
N PRO A 84 -26.68 47.34 5.91
CA PRO A 84 -25.48 46.61 6.31
C PRO A 84 -25.84 45.38 7.17
N ASN A 85 -25.25 44.23 6.85
CA ASN A 85 -25.44 42.98 7.58
C ASN A 85 -25.11 43.14 9.07
N SER A 86 -26.14 43.09 9.92
CA SER A 86 -25.97 42.83 11.35
C SER A 86 -25.24 41.50 11.53
N GLN A 87 -24.09 41.54 12.20
CA GLN A 87 -23.25 40.38 12.49
C GLN A 87 -24.08 39.33 13.22
N ARG A 88 -24.47 38.27 12.50
CA ARG A 88 -25.09 37.09 13.07
C ARG A 88 -24.01 36.35 13.85
N LEU A 89 -23.92 36.60 15.16
CA LEU A 89 -23.11 35.84 16.11
C LEU A 89 -23.45 34.35 15.96
N GLN A 90 -22.65 33.63 15.18
CA GLN A 90 -22.73 32.17 15.10
C GLN A 90 -22.10 31.61 16.37
N ASN A 91 -22.94 31.30 17.37
CA ASN A 91 -22.52 30.49 18.49
C ASN A 91 -21.94 29.16 17.96
N PRO A 92 -20.71 28.79 18.33
CA PRO A 92 -20.13 27.52 17.90
C PRO A 92 -20.94 26.37 18.50
N ARG A 93 -21.57 25.57 17.63
CA ARG A 93 -22.28 24.35 18.04
C ARG A 93 -21.32 23.44 18.83
N PRO A 94 -21.74 22.88 19.97
CA PRO A 94 -20.92 21.93 20.71
C PRO A 94 -20.61 20.72 19.82
N LYS A 95 -19.32 20.38 19.71
CA LYS A 95 -18.86 19.19 18.97
C LYS A 95 -19.45 17.96 19.66
N SER A 96 -20.38 17.29 19.00
CA SER A 96 -20.91 15.99 19.45
C SER A 96 -19.75 15.01 19.74
N PRO A 97 -19.80 14.26 20.85
CA PRO A 97 -18.74 13.31 21.20
C PRO A 97 -18.54 12.31 20.07
N ALA A 98 -17.31 12.16 19.61
CA ALA A 98 -16.97 11.32 18.46
C ALA A 98 -17.29 9.84 18.77
N VAL A 99 -18.35 9.30 18.15
CA VAL A 99 -18.64 7.86 18.17
C VAL A 99 -17.43 7.13 17.58
N ARG A 100 -16.75 6.32 18.39
CA ARG A 100 -15.54 5.59 17.99
C ARG A 100 -15.91 4.51 16.96
N SER A 101 -15.38 4.60 15.74
CA SER A 101 -15.59 3.59 14.71
C SER A 101 -14.89 2.27 15.07
N PRO A 102 -15.59 1.13 15.18
CA PRO A 102 -14.99 -0.16 15.57
C PRO A 102 -13.85 -0.60 14.63
N LYS A 103 -14.02 -0.39 13.32
CA LYS A 103 -12.99 -0.67 12.30
C LYS A 103 -11.71 0.13 12.55
N LYS A 104 -11.87 1.39 12.91
CA LYS A 104 -10.76 2.31 13.21
C LYS A 104 -10.03 1.86 14.48
N GLN A 105 -10.76 1.49 15.52
CA GLN A 105 -10.18 0.99 16.77
C GLN A 105 -9.42 -0.32 16.58
N TYR A 106 -9.98 -1.25 15.81
CA TYR A 106 -9.29 -2.48 15.41
C TYR A 106 -7.96 -2.20 14.72
N LEU A 107 -7.96 -1.31 13.71
CA LEU A 107 -6.73 -0.95 13.00
C LEU A 107 -5.71 -0.27 13.91
N ILE A 108 -6.13 0.62 14.82
CA ILE A 108 -5.23 1.24 15.80
C ILE A 108 -4.56 0.16 16.66
N LEU A 109 -5.34 -0.78 17.19
CA LEU A 109 -4.83 -1.87 18.03
C LEU A 109 -3.89 -2.79 17.25
N TYR A 110 -4.26 -3.17 16.03
CA TYR A 110 -3.42 -3.98 15.15
C TYR A 110 -2.06 -3.31 14.91
N ASN A 111 -2.05 -2.06 14.45
CA ASN A 111 -0.80 -1.34 14.20
C ASN A 111 0.01 -1.14 15.49
N PHE A 112 -0.63 -0.87 16.63
CA PHE A 112 0.07 -0.72 17.90
C PHE A 112 0.75 -2.02 18.34
N ILE A 113 0.04 -3.15 18.29
CA ILE A 113 0.60 -4.47 18.62
C ILE A 113 1.74 -4.81 17.66
N SER A 114 1.54 -4.60 16.35
CA SER A 114 2.59 -4.84 15.36
C SER A 114 3.83 -3.97 15.61
N ALA A 115 3.66 -2.70 16.00
CA ALA A 115 4.78 -1.83 16.37
C ALA A 115 5.55 -2.39 17.57
N LEU A 116 4.86 -2.87 18.61
CA LEU A 116 5.50 -3.48 19.77
C LEU A 116 6.23 -4.78 19.41
N SER A 117 5.63 -5.64 18.59
CA SER A 117 6.29 -6.88 18.14
C SER A 117 7.59 -6.57 17.38
N TRP A 118 7.57 -5.62 16.46
CA TRP A 118 8.80 -5.22 15.77
C TRP A 118 9.79 -4.47 16.66
N LEU A 119 9.33 -3.77 17.70
CA LEU A 119 10.20 -3.16 18.70
C LEU A 119 10.94 -4.23 19.52
N VAL A 120 10.28 -5.35 19.86
CA VAL A 120 10.93 -6.50 20.50
C VAL A 120 11.99 -7.11 19.58
N VAL A 121 11.70 -7.26 18.28
CA VAL A 121 12.71 -7.72 17.31
C VAL A 121 13.89 -6.75 17.27
N LEU A 122 13.63 -5.45 17.16
CA LEU A 122 14.67 -4.41 17.11
C LEU A 122 15.55 -4.43 18.35
N GLY A 123 14.95 -4.42 19.54
CA GLY A 123 15.66 -4.43 20.81
C GLY A 123 16.55 -5.66 20.94
N ARG A 124 16.03 -6.84 20.58
CA ARG A 124 16.84 -8.06 20.63
C ARG A 124 17.99 -8.04 19.63
N VAL A 125 17.81 -7.54 18.41
CA VAL A 125 18.91 -7.45 17.42
C VAL A 125 19.99 -6.47 17.90
N VAL A 126 19.59 -5.29 18.37
CA VAL A 126 20.52 -4.25 18.86
C VAL A 126 21.30 -4.72 20.09
N LEU A 127 20.70 -5.54 20.95
CA LEU A 127 21.38 -6.11 22.12
C LEU A 127 22.25 -7.32 21.77
N LEU A 128 21.75 -8.28 20.98
CA LEU A 128 22.45 -9.54 20.75
C LEU A 128 23.63 -9.41 19.79
N VAL A 129 23.55 -8.55 18.77
CA VAL A 129 24.64 -8.41 17.79
C VAL A 129 25.95 -7.93 18.43
N PRO A 130 25.97 -6.84 19.24
CA PRO A 130 27.22 -6.38 19.86
C PRO A 130 27.69 -7.31 20.99
N MET A 131 26.77 -7.93 21.73
CA MET A 131 27.14 -8.72 22.91
C MET A 131 27.60 -10.15 22.58
N LEU A 132 27.01 -10.76 21.55
CA LEU A 132 27.16 -12.20 21.28
C LEU A 132 27.55 -12.51 19.83
N GLY A 133 27.69 -11.48 18.98
CA GLY A 133 27.95 -11.63 17.56
C GLY A 133 26.75 -12.17 16.76
N PHE A 134 26.94 -12.28 15.45
CA PHE A 134 25.86 -12.63 14.52
C PHE A 134 25.30 -14.05 14.71
N GLY A 135 26.12 -15.00 15.19
CA GLY A 135 25.74 -16.40 15.33
C GLY A 135 24.64 -16.69 16.36
N ARG A 136 24.42 -15.78 17.32
CA ARG A 136 23.41 -15.94 18.40
C ARG A 136 22.11 -15.18 18.14
N VAL A 137 22.02 -14.42 17.06
CA VAL A 137 20.82 -13.64 16.70
C VAL A 137 19.67 -14.56 16.30
N TYR A 138 19.93 -15.60 15.50
CA TYR A 138 18.87 -16.49 15.02
C TYR A 138 18.17 -17.28 16.14
N PRO A 139 18.89 -17.95 17.08
CA PRO A 139 18.24 -18.61 18.21
C PRO A 139 17.42 -17.65 19.09
N GLY A 140 17.91 -16.42 19.31
CA GLY A 140 17.25 -15.44 20.19
C GLY A 140 16.09 -14.66 19.56
N VAL A 141 16.09 -14.49 18.23
CA VAL A 141 15.18 -13.55 17.53
C VAL A 141 14.45 -14.21 16.36
N GLY A 142 15.06 -15.16 15.67
CA GLY A 142 14.60 -15.60 14.36
C GLY A 142 13.21 -16.22 14.36
N TYR A 143 12.91 -17.05 15.36
CA TYR A 143 11.57 -17.64 15.50
C TYR A 143 10.50 -16.57 15.73
N TYR A 144 10.77 -15.62 16.62
CA TYR A 144 9.86 -14.51 16.91
C TYR A 144 9.66 -13.60 15.70
N ALA A 145 10.75 -13.26 15.00
CA ALA A 145 10.70 -12.45 13.78
C ALA A 145 9.91 -13.14 12.66
N LYS A 146 10.09 -14.46 12.47
CA LYS A 146 9.34 -15.26 11.48
C LYS A 146 7.83 -15.14 11.69
N TRP A 147 7.36 -15.34 12.92
CA TRP A 147 5.93 -15.24 13.22
C TRP A 147 5.42 -13.80 13.17
N THR A 148 6.20 -12.83 13.66
CA THR A 148 5.87 -11.40 13.53
C THR A 148 5.69 -11.01 12.06
N GLN A 149 6.57 -11.46 11.17
CA GLN A 149 6.46 -11.23 9.73
C GLN A 149 5.27 -11.98 9.11
N THR A 150 4.92 -13.15 9.62
CA THR A 150 3.75 -13.93 9.13
C THR A 150 2.44 -13.21 9.41
N VAL A 151 2.32 -12.54 10.56
CA VAL A 151 1.13 -11.72 10.90
C VAL A 151 0.92 -10.56 9.91
N ALA A 152 1.95 -10.11 9.20
CA ALA A 152 1.83 -9.07 8.18
C ALA A 152 0.98 -9.51 6.96
N LEU A 153 0.71 -10.81 6.79
CA LEU A 153 -0.27 -11.30 5.80
C LEU A 153 -1.66 -10.69 6.00
N LEU A 154 -2.01 -10.34 7.24
CA LEU A 154 -3.26 -9.64 7.54
C LEU A 154 -3.37 -8.27 6.85
N GLU A 155 -2.25 -7.61 6.53
CA GLU A 155 -2.28 -6.33 5.81
C GLU A 155 -2.82 -6.50 4.38
N VAL A 156 -2.45 -7.62 3.75
CA VAL A 156 -2.96 -7.93 2.42
C VAL A 156 -4.45 -8.24 2.51
N VAL A 157 -4.90 -8.93 3.56
CA VAL A 157 -6.31 -9.16 3.85
C VAL A 157 -7.05 -7.83 4.08
N HIS A 158 -6.49 -6.90 4.85
CA HIS A 158 -7.08 -5.57 5.08
C HIS A 158 -7.21 -4.76 3.79
N ALA A 159 -6.21 -4.84 2.90
CA ALA A 159 -6.26 -4.20 1.59
C ALA A 159 -7.30 -4.87 0.67
N ALA A 160 -7.33 -6.21 0.63
CA ALA A 160 -8.22 -6.99 -0.22
C ALA A 160 -9.70 -6.82 0.16
N THR A 161 -10.00 -6.85 1.45
CA THR A 161 -11.34 -6.60 2.01
C THR A 161 -11.74 -5.13 1.94
N GLY A 162 -10.79 -4.22 1.70
CA GLY A 162 -11.04 -2.78 1.61
C GLY A 162 -11.22 -2.10 2.97
N ILE A 163 -10.87 -2.77 4.07
CA ILE A 163 -10.77 -2.17 5.41
C ILE A 163 -9.74 -1.03 5.37
N VAL A 164 -8.65 -1.22 4.62
CA VAL A 164 -7.63 -0.21 4.36
C VAL A 164 -7.58 0.12 2.86
N ARG A 165 -7.53 1.41 2.53
CA ARG A 165 -7.36 1.86 1.14
C ARG A 165 -5.88 1.79 0.75
N ALA A 166 -5.41 0.61 0.37
CA ALA A 166 -4.06 0.38 -0.14
C ALA A 166 -4.11 -0.35 -1.50
N PRO A 167 -3.09 -0.18 -2.37
CA PRO A 167 -3.00 -0.94 -3.60
C PRO A 167 -2.60 -2.38 -3.29
N ILE A 168 -3.55 -3.31 -3.45
CA ILE A 168 -3.42 -4.70 -2.99
C ILE A 168 -2.18 -5.37 -3.59
N SER A 169 -1.91 -5.19 -4.88
CA SER A 169 -0.75 -5.79 -5.56
C SER A 169 0.57 -5.38 -4.91
N THR A 170 0.72 -4.08 -4.61
CA THR A 170 1.94 -3.56 -3.97
C THR A 170 2.10 -4.05 -2.53
N THR A 171 1.01 -4.12 -1.77
CA THR A 171 1.02 -4.65 -0.40
C THR A 171 1.34 -6.14 -0.41
N ALA A 172 0.72 -6.91 -1.31
CA ALA A 172 0.97 -8.33 -1.47
C ALA A 172 2.43 -8.61 -1.83
N MET A 173 2.99 -7.91 -2.81
CA MET A 173 4.38 -8.07 -3.24
C MET A 173 5.37 -7.77 -2.11
N GLN A 174 5.14 -6.71 -1.33
CA GLN A 174 5.99 -6.35 -0.20
C GLN A 174 5.98 -7.42 0.90
N VAL A 175 4.79 -7.91 1.26
CA VAL A 175 4.66 -8.95 2.29
C VAL A 175 5.19 -10.29 1.78
N ALA A 176 4.85 -10.68 0.55
CA ALA A 176 5.30 -11.92 -0.08
C ALA A 176 6.82 -12.03 -0.17
N SER A 177 7.51 -10.95 -0.55
CA SER A 177 8.98 -10.91 -0.56
C SER A 177 9.56 -11.29 0.80
N ARG A 178 9.07 -10.67 1.88
CA ARG A 178 9.59 -10.95 3.21
C ARG A 178 9.21 -12.34 3.72
N ILE A 179 8.03 -12.82 3.34
CA ILE A 179 7.58 -14.20 3.63
C ILE A 179 8.50 -15.21 2.97
N LEU A 180 8.90 -14.99 1.72
CA LEU A 180 9.90 -15.81 1.04
C LEU A 180 11.23 -15.83 1.81
N LEU A 181 11.70 -14.69 2.31
CA LEU A 181 12.94 -14.63 3.07
C LEU A 181 12.86 -15.43 4.38
N VAL A 182 11.79 -15.30 5.16
CA VAL A 182 11.69 -16.00 6.45
C VAL A 182 11.31 -17.48 6.32
N TRP A 183 10.42 -17.84 5.40
CA TRP A 183 9.92 -19.22 5.24
C TRP A 183 10.61 -19.99 4.11
N GLY A 184 10.91 -19.32 2.99
CA GLY A 184 11.60 -19.94 1.86
C GLY A 184 13.11 -20.02 2.09
N ILE A 185 13.74 -18.99 2.65
CA ILE A 185 15.21 -18.98 2.74
C ILE A 185 15.69 -19.37 4.14
N VAL A 186 15.32 -18.60 5.15
CA VAL A 186 15.90 -18.78 6.50
C VAL A 186 15.40 -20.06 7.18
N ASN A 187 14.14 -20.45 6.97
CA ASN A 187 13.58 -21.65 7.61
C ASN A 187 14.24 -22.96 7.13
N PRO A 188 14.42 -23.24 5.82
CA PRO A 188 15.13 -24.43 5.38
C PRO A 188 16.65 -24.31 5.49
N PHE A 189 17.21 -23.09 5.51
CA PHE A 189 18.64 -22.87 5.61
C PHE A 189 19.00 -21.98 6.82
N PRO A 190 18.79 -22.47 8.05
CA PRO A 190 18.97 -21.68 9.27
C PRO A 190 20.41 -21.19 9.48
N GLU A 191 21.39 -21.85 8.86
CA GLU A 191 22.80 -21.43 8.89
C GLU A 191 23.02 -20.04 8.30
N LEU A 192 22.22 -19.63 7.31
CA LEU A 192 22.31 -18.27 6.75
C LEU A 192 21.98 -17.18 7.77
N ALA A 193 21.22 -17.52 8.80
CA ALA A 193 20.81 -16.58 9.84
C ALA A 193 21.92 -16.26 10.86
N LYS A 194 23.07 -16.95 10.76
CA LYS A 194 24.30 -16.61 11.51
C LYS A 194 25.14 -15.51 10.83
N SER A 195 24.70 -15.02 9.66
CA SER A 195 25.44 -14.03 8.87
C SER A 195 25.12 -12.59 9.25
N ALA A 196 26.03 -11.67 8.91
CA ALA A 196 25.80 -10.23 8.99
C ALA A 196 24.63 -9.77 8.09
N GLY A 197 24.40 -10.46 6.96
CA GLY A 197 23.26 -10.20 6.07
C GLY A 197 21.93 -10.38 6.79
N TYR A 198 21.76 -11.47 7.54
CA TYR A 198 20.53 -11.68 8.32
C TYR A 198 20.30 -10.62 9.39
N SER A 199 21.35 -10.29 10.15
CA SER A 199 21.26 -9.29 11.22
C SER A 199 20.96 -7.90 10.69
N SER A 200 21.62 -7.49 9.60
CA SER A 200 21.37 -6.20 8.94
C SER A 200 19.97 -6.12 8.31
N MET A 201 19.48 -7.22 7.73
CA MET A 201 18.10 -7.33 7.24
C MET A 201 17.09 -7.13 8.38
N LEU A 202 17.23 -7.87 9.49
CA LEU A 202 16.32 -7.73 10.63
C LEU A 202 16.38 -6.33 11.25
N LEU A 203 17.56 -5.71 11.32
CA LEU A 203 17.70 -4.34 11.78
C LEU A 203 16.94 -3.37 10.85
N ALA A 204 17.17 -3.45 9.55
CA ALA A 204 16.50 -2.60 8.56
C ALA A 204 14.97 -2.76 8.59
N TRP A 205 14.50 -4.01 8.66
CA TRP A 205 13.09 -4.36 8.73
C TRP A 205 12.47 -3.81 10.01
N SER A 206 13.02 -4.16 11.17
CA SER A 206 12.43 -3.79 12.46
C SER A 206 12.36 -2.28 12.65
N VAL A 207 13.40 -1.51 12.29
CA VAL A 207 13.34 -0.04 12.34
C VAL A 207 12.24 0.49 11.40
N THR A 208 12.19 -0.01 10.15
CA THR A 208 11.19 0.43 9.17
C THR A 208 9.77 0.14 9.66
N GLU A 209 9.55 -1.04 10.23
CA GLU A 209 8.25 -1.50 10.70
C GLU A 209 7.77 -0.75 11.94
N VAL A 210 8.65 -0.54 12.93
CA VAL A 210 8.33 0.28 14.10
C VAL A 210 7.87 1.67 13.67
N ILE A 211 8.58 2.32 12.74
CA ILE A 211 8.19 3.64 12.22
C ILE A 211 6.86 3.56 11.46
N ARG A 212 6.69 2.55 10.59
CA ARG A 212 5.51 2.39 9.72
C ARG A 212 4.24 2.19 10.53
N TYR A 213 4.24 1.24 11.45
CA TYR A 213 3.10 0.94 12.29
C TYR A 213 2.82 2.07 13.29
N SER A 214 3.84 2.66 13.90
CA SER A 214 3.66 3.83 14.77
C SER A 214 3.00 4.98 14.02
N PHE A 215 3.45 5.28 12.80
CA PHE A 215 2.82 6.29 11.95
C PHE A 215 1.34 5.99 11.70
N PHE A 216 0.98 4.74 11.41
CA PHE A 216 -0.42 4.37 11.17
C PHE A 216 -1.26 4.46 12.44
N THR A 217 -0.75 4.01 13.59
CA THR A 217 -1.40 4.13 14.90
C THR A 217 -1.72 5.59 15.21
N PHE A 218 -0.72 6.47 15.11
CA PHE A 218 -0.89 7.91 15.35
C PHE A 218 -1.90 8.54 14.38
N ASN A 219 -1.69 8.35 13.07
CA ASN A 219 -2.58 8.93 12.05
C ASN A 219 -4.03 8.48 12.21
N LEU A 220 -4.26 7.21 12.52
CA LEU A 220 -5.60 6.72 12.81
C LEU A 220 -6.14 7.35 14.10
N SER A 221 -5.36 7.50 15.16
CA SER A 221 -5.80 8.18 16.38
C SER A 221 -6.16 9.68 16.20
N GLY A 222 -5.90 10.26 15.01
CA GLY A 222 -6.21 11.65 14.69
C GLY A 222 -5.11 12.64 15.07
N TYR A 223 -3.93 12.13 15.44
CA TYR A 223 -2.75 12.91 15.78
C TYR A 223 -1.55 12.40 14.99
N SER A 224 -0.86 13.24 14.21
CA SER A 224 0.32 12.79 13.45
C SER A 224 1.56 13.58 13.88
N PRO A 225 2.39 13.05 14.80
CA PRO A 225 3.60 13.72 15.22
C PRO A 225 4.51 14.02 14.01
N ALA A 226 5.03 15.25 13.97
CA ALA A 226 5.89 15.70 12.87
C ALA A 226 7.16 14.84 12.75
N PHE A 227 7.72 14.42 13.89
CA PHE A 227 8.90 13.57 13.96
C PHE A 227 8.69 12.19 13.33
N ILE A 228 7.64 11.45 13.72
CA ILE A 228 7.32 10.12 13.15
C ILE A 228 7.02 10.22 11.66
N SER A 229 6.32 11.28 11.26
CA SER A 229 6.07 11.56 9.84
C SER A 229 7.38 11.82 9.08
N TRP A 230 8.29 12.61 9.67
CA TRP A 230 9.59 12.89 9.08
C TRP A 230 10.43 11.62 8.94
N LEU A 231 10.50 10.78 9.98
CA LEU A 231 11.20 9.50 9.94
C LEU A 231 10.68 8.63 8.79
N ARG A 232 9.36 8.46 8.69
CA ARG A 232 8.73 7.65 7.64
C ARG A 232 9.13 8.08 6.22
N TYR A 233 9.28 9.38 5.97
CA TYR A 233 9.56 9.92 4.64
C TYR A 233 11.04 10.26 4.39
N ASN A 234 11.97 9.94 5.32
CA ASN A 234 13.40 10.18 5.12
C ASN A 234 14.27 8.95 5.45
N MET A 235 13.90 8.10 6.41
CA MET A 235 14.72 6.95 6.80
C MET A 235 14.89 5.92 5.67
N PHE A 236 13.98 5.88 4.68
CA PHE A 236 14.10 4.96 3.56
C PHE A 236 15.38 5.19 2.73
N PHE A 237 16.02 6.36 2.77
CA PHE A 237 17.30 6.57 2.09
C PHE A 237 18.41 5.65 2.61
N VAL A 238 18.38 5.30 3.90
CA VAL A 238 19.38 4.45 4.54
C VAL A 238 18.86 3.02 4.69
N LEU A 239 17.63 2.87 5.20
CA LEU A 239 17.07 1.56 5.51
C LEU A 239 16.74 0.75 4.26
N TYR A 240 16.38 1.41 3.14
CA TYR A 240 16.01 0.69 1.93
C TYR A 240 17.21 0.03 1.25
N PRO A 241 18.34 0.72 0.97
CA PRO A 241 19.53 0.06 0.46
C PRO A 241 20.06 -1.04 1.39
N LEU A 242 20.04 -0.80 2.72
CA LEU A 242 20.45 -1.79 3.71
C LEU A 242 19.56 -3.04 3.67
N GLY A 243 18.23 -2.86 3.62
CA GLY A 243 17.28 -3.96 3.53
C GLY A 243 17.41 -4.77 2.24
N ILE A 244 17.41 -4.10 1.07
CA ILE A 244 17.48 -4.79 -0.22
C ILE A 244 18.83 -5.51 -0.40
N SER A 245 19.95 -4.88 -0.04
CA SER A 245 21.27 -5.51 -0.16
C SER A 245 21.40 -6.77 0.70
N SER A 246 20.89 -6.71 1.94
CA SER A 246 20.91 -7.85 2.86
C SER A 246 19.97 -8.99 2.44
N GLU A 247 18.79 -8.67 1.90
CA GLU A 247 17.88 -9.66 1.32
C GLU A 247 18.49 -10.33 0.09
N CYS A 248 19.05 -9.56 -0.85
CA CYS A 248 19.75 -10.10 -2.03
C CYS A 248 20.91 -11.01 -1.63
N TRP A 249 21.67 -10.62 -0.60
CA TRP A 249 22.76 -11.44 -0.06
C TRP A 249 22.26 -12.80 0.43
N LEU A 250 21.16 -12.82 1.21
CA LEU A 250 20.58 -14.07 1.72
C LEU A 250 20.02 -14.93 0.59
N ILE A 251 19.30 -14.35 -0.36
CA ILE A 251 18.80 -15.08 -1.55
C ILE A 251 19.98 -15.70 -2.29
N TYR A 252 21.03 -14.92 -2.56
CA TYR A 252 22.22 -15.40 -3.28
C TYR A 252 22.91 -16.56 -2.55
N LYS A 253 23.14 -16.41 -1.24
CA LYS A 253 23.76 -17.46 -0.41
C LYS A 253 22.89 -18.72 -0.29
N ALA A 254 21.58 -18.61 -0.47
CA ALA A 254 20.67 -19.73 -0.43
C ALA A 254 20.65 -20.57 -1.73
N ILE A 255 21.14 -20.02 -2.86
CA ILE A 255 21.11 -20.72 -4.16
C ILE A 255 21.92 -22.02 -4.14
N ALA A 256 23.13 -22.00 -3.57
CA ALA A 256 23.99 -23.19 -3.48
C ALA A 256 23.35 -24.31 -2.64
N PRO A 257 22.95 -24.09 -1.37
CA PRO A 257 22.29 -25.14 -0.58
C PRO A 257 20.91 -25.52 -1.14
N ALA A 258 20.19 -24.60 -1.80
CA ALA A 258 18.96 -24.95 -2.50
C ALA A 258 19.19 -25.90 -3.67
N ARG A 259 20.33 -25.77 -4.37
CA ARG A 259 20.70 -26.66 -5.48
C ARG A 259 20.94 -28.08 -5.01
N GLU A 260 21.58 -28.24 -3.86
CA GLU A 260 21.82 -29.55 -3.23
C GLU A 260 20.52 -30.26 -2.83
N LEU A 261 19.48 -29.50 -2.46
CA LEU A 261 18.16 -30.06 -2.21
C LEU A 261 17.44 -30.40 -3.53
N ARG A 262 17.26 -29.41 -4.40
CA ARG A 262 16.54 -29.51 -5.67
C ARG A 262 17.03 -28.45 -6.65
N GLN A 263 17.48 -28.86 -7.83
CA GLN A 263 17.90 -27.95 -8.90
C GLN A 263 16.83 -26.90 -9.26
N GLU A 264 15.57 -27.33 -9.34
CA GLU A 264 14.39 -26.47 -9.58
C GLU A 264 14.31 -25.33 -8.57
N TYR A 265 14.66 -25.60 -7.31
CA TYR A 265 14.56 -24.61 -6.26
C TYR A 265 15.61 -23.51 -6.44
N ALA A 266 16.84 -23.90 -6.82
CA ALA A 266 17.89 -22.96 -7.16
C ALA A 266 17.52 -22.07 -8.36
N TRP A 267 16.89 -22.63 -9.40
CA TRP A 267 16.41 -21.85 -10.56
C TRP A 267 15.36 -20.82 -10.16
N VAL A 268 14.41 -21.19 -9.29
CA VAL A 268 13.42 -20.26 -8.77
C VAL A 268 14.07 -19.12 -7.99
N LEU A 269 15.03 -19.40 -7.10
CA LEU A 269 15.75 -18.37 -6.34
C LEU A 269 16.56 -17.43 -7.24
N GLN A 270 17.18 -17.97 -8.30
CA GLN A 270 17.90 -17.17 -9.31
C GLN A 270 16.94 -16.25 -10.08
N ALA A 271 15.80 -16.77 -10.53
CA ALA A 271 14.78 -15.97 -11.21
C ALA A 271 14.22 -14.86 -10.31
N ILE A 272 13.97 -15.18 -9.03
CA ILE A 272 13.55 -14.20 -8.03
C ILE A 272 14.60 -13.11 -7.89
N LEU A 273 15.88 -13.46 -7.69
CA LEU A 273 16.96 -12.48 -7.54
C LEU A 273 17.06 -11.55 -8.76
N MET A 274 16.93 -12.11 -9.97
CA MET A 274 16.94 -11.35 -11.23
C MET A 274 15.80 -10.33 -11.34
N VAL A 275 14.59 -10.69 -10.88
CA VAL A 275 13.43 -9.77 -10.85
C VAL A 275 13.49 -8.80 -9.67
N TYR A 276 14.10 -9.23 -8.56
CA TYR A 276 14.12 -8.48 -7.31
C TYR A 276 14.89 -7.16 -7.44
N VAL A 277 16.05 -7.20 -8.10
CA VAL A 277 16.90 -6.03 -8.30
C VAL A 277 16.17 -4.90 -9.08
N PRO A 278 15.62 -5.11 -10.29
CA PRO A 278 14.88 -4.07 -11.00
C PRO A 278 13.59 -3.67 -10.26
N GLY A 279 12.89 -4.63 -9.64
CA GLY A 279 11.71 -4.36 -8.82
C GLY A 279 12.00 -3.40 -7.66
N SER A 280 13.18 -3.54 -7.03
CA SER A 280 13.60 -2.68 -5.93
C SER A 280 13.81 -1.23 -6.37
N TYR A 281 14.40 -1.01 -7.55
CA TYR A 281 14.58 0.32 -8.10
C TYR A 281 13.23 1.03 -8.37
N ILE A 282 12.26 0.30 -8.94
CA ILE A 282 10.91 0.84 -9.19
C ILE A 282 10.22 1.22 -7.88
N LEU A 283 10.34 0.40 -6.84
CA LEU A 283 9.73 0.71 -5.54
C LEU A 283 10.40 1.91 -4.86
N PHE A 284 11.72 2.05 -4.99
CA PHE A 284 12.46 3.21 -4.48
C PHE A 284 12.01 4.52 -5.13
N THR A 285 11.92 4.54 -6.47
CA THR A 285 11.45 5.73 -7.20
C THR A 285 10.00 6.10 -6.87
N HIS A 286 9.16 5.10 -6.56
CA HIS A 286 7.80 5.34 -6.05
C HIS A 286 7.82 6.03 -4.67
N MET A 287 8.66 5.60 -3.73
CA MET A 287 8.80 6.25 -2.42
C MET A 287 9.30 7.70 -2.54
N MET A 288 10.25 7.96 -3.45
CA MET A 288 10.70 9.32 -3.77
C MET A 288 9.54 10.21 -4.25
N THR A 289 8.67 9.65 -5.09
CA THR A 289 7.47 10.34 -5.58
C THR A 289 6.47 10.61 -4.44
N GLN A 290 6.25 9.63 -3.56
CA GLN A 290 5.39 9.80 -2.38
C GLN A 290 5.91 10.91 -1.46
N ARG A 291 7.22 10.94 -1.18
CA ARG A 291 7.86 12.00 -0.40
C ARG A 291 7.63 13.37 -1.03
N ARG A 292 7.90 13.52 -2.33
CA ARG A 292 7.70 14.79 -3.06
C ARG A 292 6.25 15.28 -2.94
N LYS A 293 5.26 14.38 -3.07
CA LYS A 293 3.84 14.72 -2.90
C LYS A 293 3.52 15.25 -1.50
N VAL A 294 4.00 14.57 -0.46
CA VAL A 294 3.77 14.99 0.94
C VAL A 294 4.44 16.32 1.25
N MET A 295 5.68 16.52 0.79
CA MET A 295 6.42 17.77 1.02
C MET A 295 5.78 18.97 0.32
N ARG A 296 5.29 18.79 -0.93
CA ARG A 296 4.53 19.81 -1.65
C ARG A 296 3.22 20.17 -0.94
N GLY A 297 2.50 19.16 -0.44
CA GLY A 297 1.26 19.39 0.35
C GLY A 297 1.51 20.22 1.60
N LYS A 298 2.61 19.97 2.32
CA LYS A 298 3.00 20.77 3.49
C LYS A 298 3.40 22.20 3.15
N GLN A 299 4.04 22.42 1.99
CA GLN A 299 4.38 23.77 1.53
C GLN A 299 3.12 24.57 1.21
N ALA A 300 2.19 23.98 0.45
CA ALA A 300 0.91 24.64 0.11
C ALA A 300 0.11 25.04 1.36
N GLN A 301 0.11 24.21 2.41
CA GLN A 301 -0.58 24.52 3.66
C GLN A 301 0.09 25.66 4.46
N LYS A 302 1.40 25.90 4.30
CA LYS A 302 2.10 27.00 4.96
C LYS A 302 1.92 28.35 4.25
N THR A 303 1.49 28.32 2.98
CA THR A 303 1.28 29.51 2.15
C THR A 303 -0.17 30.03 2.25
N LEU A 304 -1.07 29.26 2.87
CA LEU A 304 -2.47 29.62 3.17
C LEU A 304 -2.60 30.09 4.62
#